data_AF-A0AAU2GMH7-F1
#
_entry.id   AF-A0AAU2GMH7-F1
#
_cell.length_a   1.000
_cell.length_b   1.000
_cell.length_c   1.000
_cell.angle_alpha   90.00
_cell.angle_beta   90.00
_cell.angle_gamma   90.00
#
_symmetry.space_group_name_H-M   'P 1'
#
loop_
_entity.id
_entity.type
_entity.pdbx_description
1 polymer ?
#
loop_
_entity_poly.entity_id
_entity_poly.type
_entity_poly.pdbx_seq_one_letter_code
_entity_poly.pdbx_strand_id
1 'polypeptide(L)'
;MTSRELRSTWTSWRPRVFGMAAAALLPAAPSYAAAAEPSPDGAPLGGYGAAAVCPPGHDGWFAPHSHAALSSRPCRPPRHCGPCRPPRHCPDGSPDCDGPGSPETGEVTVIKEDADTENRLAGAVFQLWEETNGIPGLQPTGFQPDTDIEGPCTTGADGVCSRTVPFGLYYWAETQAPPGYDLPLNPVSLPLVLNEENAGQGVTTAIGNTRESGAIKSE
;
A
#
# COMPACT_ATOMS: atom_id res chain seq x y z
N MET A 1 -6.93 -35.23 -77.48
CA MET A 1 -7.71 -36.26 -76.76
C MET A 1 -8.01 -35.74 -75.37
N THR A 2 -9.30 -35.57 -75.08
CA THR A 2 -10.00 -35.49 -73.76
C THR A 2 -9.43 -34.55 -72.69
N SER A 3 -9.95 -33.32 -72.54
CA SER A 3 -11.15 -32.92 -71.76
C SER A 3 -11.19 -33.43 -70.31
N ARG A 4 -11.01 -32.51 -69.34
CA ARG A 4 -11.94 -32.36 -68.22
C ARG A 4 -11.79 -30.99 -67.55
N GLU A 5 -12.82 -30.17 -67.71
CA GLU A 5 -13.10 -29.04 -66.84
C GLU A 5 -13.47 -29.55 -65.44
N LEU A 6 -13.01 -28.84 -64.41
CA LEU A 6 -13.70 -28.80 -63.11
C LEU A 6 -13.75 -27.35 -62.64
N ARG A 7 -14.86 -26.69 -62.98
CA ARG A 7 -15.43 -25.62 -62.16
C ARG A 7 -15.77 -26.21 -60.80
N SER A 8 -15.26 -25.60 -59.74
CA SER A 8 -15.75 -25.83 -58.38
C SER A 8 -15.81 -24.48 -57.67
N THR A 9 -16.97 -23.84 -57.82
CA THR A 9 -17.42 -22.71 -57.01
C THR A 9 -17.72 -23.22 -55.61
N TRP A 10 -16.94 -22.79 -54.61
CA TRP A 10 -17.29 -22.91 -53.20
C TRP A 10 -17.30 -21.50 -52.62
N THR A 11 -18.46 -20.85 -52.65
CA THR A 11 -19.40 -20.75 -51.52
C THR A 11 -18.90 -19.78 -50.46
N SER A 12 -19.46 -18.58 -50.58
CA SER A 12 -19.61 -17.52 -49.57
C SER A 12 -19.47 -17.99 -48.12
N TRP A 13 -18.43 -17.48 -47.45
CA TRP A 13 -18.43 -17.41 -45.99
C TRP A 13 -19.45 -16.34 -45.56
N ARG A 14 -20.57 -16.81 -45.00
CA ARG A 14 -21.50 -15.97 -44.24
C ARG A 14 -20.93 -15.76 -42.83
N PRO A 15 -20.90 -14.53 -42.29
CA PRO A 15 -20.65 -14.34 -40.87
C PRO A 15 -21.85 -14.89 -40.10
N ARG A 16 -21.61 -15.82 -39.17
CA ARG A 16 -22.58 -16.18 -38.14
C ARG A 16 -22.67 -15.03 -37.15
N VAL A 17 -23.62 -14.14 -37.39
CA VAL A 17 -24.17 -13.29 -36.34
C VAL A 17 -25.09 -14.18 -35.51
N PHE A 18 -24.56 -14.71 -34.40
CA PHE A 18 -25.40 -15.17 -33.31
C PHE A 18 -25.46 -14.06 -32.28
N GLY A 19 -26.58 -13.34 -32.28
CA GLY A 19 -26.96 -12.53 -31.14
C GLY A 19 -27.35 -13.43 -29.98
N MET A 20 -26.96 -13.03 -28.78
CA MET A 20 -27.87 -12.94 -27.64
C MET A 20 -27.30 -11.88 -26.70
N ALA A 21 -27.95 -10.71 -26.72
CA ALA A 21 -27.84 -9.76 -25.64
C ALA A 21 -28.50 -10.40 -24.41
N ALA A 22 -27.68 -10.91 -23.48
CA ALA A 22 -28.13 -11.16 -22.13
C ALA A 22 -28.20 -9.81 -21.41
N ALA A 23 -29.40 -9.21 -21.41
CA ALA A 23 -29.72 -8.11 -20.51
C ALA A 23 -29.76 -8.67 -19.08
N ALA A 24 -28.63 -8.62 -18.39
CA ALA A 24 -28.58 -8.84 -16.96
C ALA A 24 -29.29 -7.65 -16.29
N LEU A 25 -30.52 -7.90 -15.84
CA LEU A 25 -31.20 -7.07 -14.86
C LEU A 25 -30.33 -7.02 -13.60
N LEU A 26 -29.68 -5.86 -13.38
CA LEU A 26 -29.07 -5.55 -12.10
C LEU A 26 -30.17 -5.56 -11.02
N PRO A 27 -30.03 -6.31 -9.92
CA PRO A 27 -30.73 -5.95 -8.71
C PRO A 27 -30.18 -4.60 -8.24
N ALA A 28 -31.08 -3.62 -8.10
CA ALA A 28 -30.79 -2.32 -7.52
C ALA A 28 -30.08 -2.52 -6.17
N ALA A 29 -28.86 -2.00 -6.05
CA ALA A 29 -28.19 -1.88 -4.77
C ALA A 29 -29.04 -0.98 -3.86
N PRO A 30 -29.23 -1.33 -2.57
CA PRO A 30 -29.83 -0.41 -1.63
C PRO A 30 -28.92 0.82 -1.49
N SER A 31 -29.51 1.99 -1.73
CA SER A 31 -28.89 3.28 -1.45
C SER A 31 -28.58 3.36 0.05
N TYR A 32 -27.33 3.12 0.43
CA TYR A 32 -26.85 3.53 1.74
C TYR A 32 -26.64 5.04 1.71
N ALA A 33 -27.74 5.77 1.95
CA ALA A 33 -27.65 7.12 2.45
C ALA A 33 -26.94 7.03 3.80
N ALA A 34 -25.66 7.37 3.82
CA ALA A 34 -24.95 7.67 5.05
C ALA A 34 -25.62 8.89 5.67
N ALA A 35 -26.53 8.65 6.61
CA ALA A 35 -26.96 9.65 7.56
C ALA A 35 -25.72 10.04 8.38
N ALA A 36 -25.21 11.24 8.14
CA ALA A 36 -24.31 11.90 9.07
C ALA A 36 -25.10 12.15 10.36
N GLU A 37 -24.82 11.35 11.39
CA GLU A 37 -25.29 11.63 12.74
C GLU A 37 -24.51 12.85 13.26
N PRO A 38 -25.17 13.95 13.67
CA PRO A 38 -24.47 15.05 14.33
C PRO A 38 -24.04 14.59 15.73
N SER A 39 -22.74 14.46 15.91
CA SER A 39 -22.11 14.23 17.21
C SER A 39 -22.48 15.38 18.18
N PRO A 40 -23.06 15.09 19.36
CA PRO A 40 -23.51 16.11 20.29
C PRO A 40 -22.44 16.39 21.35
N ASP A 41 -21.27 16.88 20.95
CA ASP A 41 -20.28 17.38 21.90
C ASP A 41 -19.63 18.66 21.40
N GLY A 42 -20.41 19.75 21.50
CA GLY A 42 -19.88 21.09 21.48
C GLY A 42 -19.12 21.36 22.78
N ALA A 43 -17.79 21.25 22.75
CA ALA A 43 -16.91 21.78 23.78
C ALA A 43 -15.99 22.86 23.17
N PRO A 44 -16.07 24.12 23.63
CA PRO A 44 -15.30 25.21 23.05
C PRO A 44 -13.80 25.11 23.40
N LEU A 45 -12.95 25.36 22.41
CA LEU A 45 -11.56 25.72 22.62
C LEU A 45 -11.50 27.14 23.21
N GLY A 46 -11.17 27.22 24.49
CA GLY A 46 -10.94 28.50 25.16
C GLY A 46 -10.07 28.33 26.40
N GLY A 47 -8.97 29.09 26.47
CA GLY A 47 -8.35 29.44 27.73
C GLY A 47 -6.92 28.96 27.91
N TYR A 48 -5.97 29.68 27.31
CA TYR A 48 -4.63 29.79 27.88
C TYR A 48 -4.73 30.52 29.22
N GLY A 49 -4.23 29.91 30.30
CA GLY A 49 -3.96 30.60 31.55
C GLY A 49 -4.66 29.99 32.77
N ALA A 50 -3.98 29.06 33.43
CA ALA A 50 -4.08 28.92 34.88
C ALA A 50 -2.81 28.27 35.41
N ALA A 51 -2.12 28.97 36.30
CA ALA A 51 -1.01 28.48 37.07
C ALA A 51 -1.40 27.18 37.81
N ALA A 52 -0.55 26.17 37.74
CA ALA A 52 -0.68 24.97 38.55
C ALA A 52 -0.53 25.36 40.03
N VAL A 53 -1.66 25.40 40.75
CA VAL A 53 -1.69 25.43 42.21
C VAL A 53 -1.65 23.97 42.68
N CYS A 54 -0.62 23.60 43.44
CA CYS A 54 -0.55 22.30 44.09
C CYS A 54 -1.65 22.18 45.17
N PRO A 55 -2.29 21.01 45.33
CA PRO A 55 -3.24 20.79 46.42
C PRO A 55 -2.49 20.74 47.78
N PRO A 56 -3.08 21.23 48.88
CA PRO A 56 -2.47 21.12 50.20
C PRO A 56 -2.46 19.66 50.67
N GLY A 57 -1.28 19.20 51.06
CA GLY A 57 -1.06 17.92 51.71
C GLY A 57 -1.66 17.89 53.13
N HIS A 58 -2.07 16.68 53.50
CA HIS A 58 -2.74 16.29 54.73
C HIS A 58 -2.15 16.83 56.04
N ASP A 59 -3.06 17.19 56.94
CA ASP A 59 -2.83 17.45 58.36
C ASP A 59 -2.22 16.26 59.10
N GLY A 60 -1.13 16.50 59.84
CA GLY A 60 -0.46 15.52 60.69
C GLY A 60 0.35 16.20 61.80
N TRP A 61 -0.18 16.11 63.02
CA TRP A 61 0.25 16.79 64.24
C TRP A 61 1.68 16.47 64.70
N PHE A 62 2.46 17.50 65.08
CA PHE A 62 3.41 17.47 66.22
C PHE A 62 3.61 18.88 66.82
N ALA A 63 3.75 18.91 68.15
CA ALA A 63 3.57 20.02 69.10
C ALA A 63 4.60 21.18 69.05
N PRO A 64 4.33 22.33 69.73
CA PRO A 64 5.12 23.55 69.62
C PRO A 64 6.18 23.66 70.73
N HIS A 65 7.41 24.05 70.39
CA HIS A 65 8.34 24.73 71.31
C HIS A 65 9.19 25.78 70.57
N SER A 66 8.99 27.04 70.97
CA SER A 66 9.95 28.12 71.20
C SER A 66 11.14 28.37 70.25
N HIS A 67 11.04 29.50 69.54
CA HIS A 67 12.06 30.46 69.09
C HIS A 67 13.55 30.12 69.30
N ALA A 68 14.29 29.97 68.19
CA ALA A 68 15.69 30.38 68.10
C ALA A 68 16.14 30.65 66.65
N ALA A 69 16.53 31.90 66.42
CA ALA A 69 17.55 32.42 65.51
C ALA A 69 17.68 31.91 64.04
N LEU A 70 17.47 32.88 63.15
CA LEU A 70 17.90 32.95 61.75
C LEU A 70 19.31 32.38 61.49
N SER A 71 19.41 31.46 60.52
CA SER A 71 20.65 31.20 59.80
C SER A 71 20.37 31.29 58.30
N SER A 72 20.67 32.47 57.76
CA SER A 72 20.53 32.84 56.35
C SER A 72 21.60 32.12 55.51
N ARG A 73 21.38 30.85 55.21
CA ARG A 73 22.15 30.13 54.18
C ARG A 73 21.30 30.03 52.91
N PRO A 74 21.68 30.66 51.78
CA PRO A 74 20.97 30.47 50.53
C PRO A 74 21.09 29.01 50.10
N CYS A 75 19.97 28.40 49.73
CA CYS A 75 19.92 27.08 49.11
C CYS A 75 20.86 27.06 47.90
N ARG A 76 21.93 26.27 47.98
CA ARG A 76 22.78 25.96 46.83
C ARG A 76 21.97 25.03 45.92
N PRO A 77 21.70 25.39 44.65
CA PRO A 77 21.00 24.47 43.76
C PRO A 77 21.83 23.20 43.56
N PRO A 78 21.21 22.00 43.49
CA PRO A 78 21.95 20.79 43.18
C PRO A 78 22.59 20.93 41.79
N ARG A 79 23.90 20.64 41.69
CA ARG A 79 24.71 20.73 40.46
C ARG A 79 24.42 19.60 39.46
N HIS A 80 23.17 19.15 39.35
CA HIS A 80 22.80 18.01 38.51
C HIS A 80 21.50 18.27 37.74
N CYS A 81 21.47 19.36 36.98
CA CYS A 81 20.56 19.49 35.85
C CYS A 81 21.41 19.54 34.57
N GLY A 82 22.02 18.41 34.22
CA GLY A 82 22.41 18.16 32.83
C GLY A 82 21.14 17.88 32.00
N PRO A 83 21.20 17.94 30.66
CA PRO A 83 20.05 17.61 29.83
C PRO A 83 19.54 16.22 30.21
N CYS A 84 18.22 16.09 30.41
CA CYS A 84 17.56 14.82 30.69
C CYS A 84 17.98 13.81 29.62
N ARG A 85 18.91 12.90 29.97
CA ARG A 85 19.20 11.75 29.12
C ARG A 85 17.99 10.83 29.29
N PRO A 86 17.27 10.47 28.21
CA PRO A 86 16.13 9.58 28.35
C PRO A 86 16.58 8.29 29.04
N PRO A 87 15.80 7.76 30.00
CA PRO A 87 16.14 6.50 30.65
C PRO A 87 16.22 5.41 29.59
N ARG A 88 17.27 4.58 29.62
CA ARG A 88 17.45 3.49 28.65
C ARG A 88 16.45 2.35 28.83
N HIS A 89 15.62 2.36 29.87
CA HIS A 89 14.60 1.35 30.15
C HIS A 89 13.46 1.98 30.96
N CYS A 90 12.21 1.80 30.51
CA CYS A 90 10.99 2.16 31.22
C CYS A 90 10.66 1.09 32.29
N PRO A 91 10.25 1.46 33.53
CA PRO A 91 10.14 0.55 34.67
C PRO A 91 8.86 -0.32 34.69
N ASP A 92 7.93 -0.17 33.75
CA ASP A 92 6.64 -0.87 33.74
C ASP A 92 6.46 -1.87 32.60
N GLY A 93 7.40 -1.96 31.66
CA GLY A 93 7.27 -2.84 30.50
C GLY A 93 6.10 -2.48 29.57
N SER A 94 5.55 -1.26 29.65
CA SER A 94 4.56 -0.76 28.68
C SER A 94 5.24 -0.52 27.33
N PRO A 95 4.66 -0.96 26.20
CA PRO A 95 5.26 -0.81 24.87
C PRO A 95 5.27 0.64 24.36
N ASP A 96 4.71 1.59 25.11
CA ASP A 96 4.50 2.97 24.65
C ASP A 96 5.73 3.89 24.81
N CYS A 97 6.93 3.31 24.95
CA CYS A 97 8.21 4.04 24.97
C CYS A 97 8.96 4.00 23.62
N ASP A 98 8.46 3.28 22.61
CA ASP A 98 9.00 3.35 21.26
C ASP A 98 8.45 4.60 20.55
N GLY A 99 9.25 5.20 19.67
CA GLY A 99 8.88 6.42 18.94
C GLY A 99 7.64 6.23 18.03
N PRO A 100 7.38 7.11 17.05
CA PRO A 100 6.33 6.82 16.07
C PRO A 100 6.54 5.40 15.54
N GLY A 101 5.54 4.53 15.73
CA GLY A 101 5.63 3.11 15.37
C GLY A 101 6.21 2.99 13.98
N SER A 102 7.16 2.09 13.79
CA SER A 102 7.69 1.79 12.46
C SER A 102 6.52 1.50 11.52
N PRO A 103 6.52 2.02 10.27
CA PRO A 103 5.44 1.69 9.35
C PRO A 103 5.37 0.17 9.21
N GLU A 104 4.20 -0.38 9.43
CA GLU A 104 3.98 -1.81 9.24
C GLU A 104 4.17 -2.14 7.76
N THR A 105 5.06 -3.10 7.47
CA THR A 105 5.46 -3.45 6.11
C THR A 105 5.18 -4.91 5.79
N GLY A 106 5.07 -5.22 4.51
CA GLY A 106 5.03 -6.59 4.01
C GLY A 106 5.57 -6.67 2.58
N GLU A 107 5.62 -7.87 2.04
CA GLU A 107 6.13 -8.12 0.70
C GLU A 107 5.01 -8.03 -0.34
N VAL A 108 5.26 -7.32 -1.43
CA VAL A 108 4.49 -7.41 -2.67
C VAL A 108 5.34 -8.06 -3.75
N THR A 109 4.80 -9.07 -4.42
CA THR A 109 5.54 -9.97 -5.31
C THR A 109 4.84 -10.10 -6.64
N VAL A 110 5.62 -10.06 -7.72
CA VAL A 110 5.19 -10.41 -9.07
C VAL A 110 5.86 -11.70 -9.52
N ILE A 111 5.07 -12.60 -10.08
CA ILE A 111 5.53 -13.79 -10.77
C ILE A 111 5.31 -13.59 -12.27
N LYS A 112 6.39 -13.57 -13.03
CA LYS A 112 6.36 -13.49 -14.48
C LYS A 112 6.38 -14.87 -15.09
N GLU A 113 5.40 -15.12 -15.95
CA GLU A 113 5.26 -16.39 -16.65
C GLU A 113 4.89 -16.21 -18.12
N ASP A 114 5.05 -17.30 -18.87
CA ASP A 114 4.55 -17.46 -20.21
C ASP A 114 3.03 -17.67 -20.14
N ALA A 115 2.26 -16.89 -20.89
CA ALA A 115 0.80 -16.88 -20.80
C ALA A 115 0.14 -18.19 -21.23
N ASP A 116 0.81 -19.00 -22.06
CA ASP A 116 0.26 -20.24 -22.61
C ASP A 116 0.73 -21.48 -21.81
N THR A 117 1.95 -21.43 -21.28
CA THR A 117 2.62 -22.58 -20.66
C THR A 117 2.90 -22.43 -19.17
N GLU A 118 2.66 -21.25 -18.58
CA GLU A 118 2.90 -20.90 -17.18
C GLU A 118 4.37 -21.05 -16.72
N ASN A 119 5.28 -21.26 -17.68
CA ASN A 119 6.71 -21.34 -17.42
C ASN A 119 7.26 -20.00 -16.93
N ARG A 120 8.14 -20.03 -15.92
CA ARG A 120 8.75 -18.84 -15.34
C ARG A 120 9.65 -18.11 -16.33
N LEU A 121 9.56 -16.78 -16.34
CA LEU A 121 10.30 -15.91 -17.27
C LEU A 121 11.18 -14.90 -16.53
N ALA A 122 12.47 -14.97 -16.83
CA ALA A 122 13.46 -14.03 -16.32
C ALA A 122 13.56 -12.77 -17.20
N GLY A 123 13.95 -11.66 -16.58
CA GLY A 123 14.29 -10.43 -17.29
C GLY A 123 13.12 -9.54 -17.69
N ALA A 124 11.91 -9.77 -17.18
CA ALA A 124 10.87 -8.73 -17.22
C ALA A 124 11.26 -7.60 -16.26
N VAL A 125 10.98 -6.34 -16.62
CA VAL A 125 11.22 -5.18 -15.76
C VAL A 125 9.91 -4.53 -15.39
N PHE A 126 9.69 -4.35 -14.09
CA PHE A 126 8.50 -3.77 -13.51
C PHE A 126 8.82 -2.50 -12.72
N GLN A 127 7.86 -1.57 -12.72
CA GLN A 127 7.76 -0.50 -11.74
C GLN A 127 6.62 -0.83 -10.77
N LEU A 128 6.80 -0.50 -9.49
CA LEU A 128 5.76 -0.63 -8.48
C LEU A 128 5.15 0.74 -8.21
N TRP A 129 3.82 0.81 -8.15
CA TRP A 129 3.08 2.04 -7.89
C TRP A 129 2.15 1.85 -6.70
N GLU A 130 2.05 2.87 -5.86
CA GLU A 130 1.08 2.96 -4.76
C GLU A 130 -0.11 3.84 -5.17
N GLU A 131 -1.30 3.30 -4.99
CA GLU A 131 -2.55 4.06 -5.15
C GLU A 131 -2.67 5.10 -4.04
N THR A 132 -2.70 6.38 -4.42
CA THR A 132 -2.64 7.49 -3.47
C THR A 132 -3.69 8.58 -3.69
N ASN A 133 -4.54 8.43 -4.71
CA ASN A 133 -5.52 9.44 -5.10
C ASN A 133 -6.98 8.97 -4.95
N GLY A 134 -7.20 7.68 -4.71
CA GLY A 134 -8.50 7.04 -4.45
C GLY A 134 -9.30 6.69 -5.71
N ILE A 135 -8.71 6.77 -6.91
CA ILE A 135 -9.38 6.46 -8.18
C ILE A 135 -8.96 5.05 -8.63
N PRO A 136 -9.90 4.12 -8.89
CA PRO A 136 -9.53 2.76 -9.26
C PRO A 136 -8.70 2.65 -10.56
N GLY A 137 -7.61 1.88 -10.47
CA GLY A 137 -6.67 1.63 -11.57
C GLY A 137 -5.35 2.37 -11.33
N LEU A 138 -4.36 2.19 -12.20
CA LEU A 138 -3.13 2.98 -12.12
C LEU A 138 -3.27 4.30 -12.91
N GLN A 139 -2.98 5.44 -12.28
CA GLN A 139 -2.85 6.75 -12.91
C GLN A 139 -1.42 7.27 -12.73
N PRO A 140 -0.48 6.91 -13.63
CA PRO A 140 0.94 7.27 -13.47
C PRO A 140 1.22 8.74 -13.81
N THR A 141 0.22 9.47 -14.33
CA THR A 141 0.30 10.88 -14.73
C THR A 141 -1.05 11.55 -14.52
N GLY A 142 -1.07 12.89 -14.50
CA GLY A 142 -2.30 13.68 -14.42
C GLY A 142 -2.37 14.54 -13.16
N PHE A 143 -3.59 14.93 -12.77
CA PHE A 143 -3.84 15.65 -11.53
C PHE A 143 -3.91 14.64 -10.38
N GLN A 144 -2.98 14.75 -9.42
CA GLN A 144 -2.80 13.80 -8.32
C GLN A 144 -2.51 12.37 -8.83
N PRO A 145 -1.40 12.15 -9.54
CA PRO A 145 -1.02 10.82 -9.99
C PRO A 145 -0.71 9.91 -8.80
N ASP A 146 -0.73 8.62 -9.06
CA ASP A 146 -0.22 7.62 -8.13
C ASP A 146 1.27 7.77 -7.87
N THR A 147 1.70 7.23 -6.74
CA THR A 147 3.07 7.38 -6.28
C THR A 147 3.92 6.25 -6.84
N ASP A 148 4.93 6.61 -7.64
CA ASP A 148 5.95 5.68 -8.09
C ASP A 148 6.82 5.28 -6.87
N ILE A 149 6.85 3.98 -6.57
CA ILE A 149 7.84 3.43 -5.65
C ILE A 149 9.13 3.26 -6.45
N GLU A 150 10.03 4.23 -6.31
CA GLU A 150 11.25 4.36 -7.11
C GLU A 150 12.05 3.06 -7.23
N GLY A 151 12.60 2.81 -8.42
CA GLY A 151 13.54 1.72 -8.67
C GLY A 151 12.90 0.52 -9.41
N PRO A 152 13.54 0.04 -10.49
CA PRO A 152 13.00 -1.08 -11.26
C PRO A 152 13.13 -2.40 -10.50
N CYS A 153 12.14 -3.27 -10.68
CA CYS A 153 12.15 -4.65 -10.22
C CYS A 153 12.33 -5.57 -11.44
N THR A 154 13.44 -6.30 -11.53
CA THR A 154 13.69 -7.25 -12.65
C THR A 154 13.50 -8.69 -12.19
N THR A 155 12.75 -9.49 -12.93
CA THR A 155 12.50 -10.89 -12.55
C THR A 155 13.74 -11.77 -12.70
N GLY A 156 13.98 -12.59 -11.67
CA GLY A 156 15.06 -13.57 -11.63
C GLY A 156 14.81 -14.80 -12.51
N ALA A 157 15.72 -15.77 -12.44
CA ALA A 157 15.60 -17.05 -13.17
C ALA A 157 14.36 -17.88 -12.78
N ASP A 158 13.85 -17.67 -11.58
CA ASP A 158 12.60 -18.21 -11.05
C ASP A 158 11.35 -17.42 -11.48
N GLY A 159 11.52 -16.37 -12.27
CA GLY A 159 10.46 -15.48 -12.72
C GLY A 159 9.90 -14.56 -11.65
N VAL A 160 10.56 -14.43 -10.50
CA VAL A 160 10.04 -13.67 -9.35
C VAL A 160 10.73 -12.32 -9.23
N CYS A 161 9.97 -11.30 -8.83
CA CYS A 161 10.51 -10.05 -8.28
C CYS A 161 9.62 -9.55 -7.14
N SER A 162 10.24 -9.05 -6.07
CA SER A 162 9.55 -8.70 -4.83
C SER A 162 10.06 -7.39 -4.25
N ARG A 163 9.19 -6.69 -3.52
CA ARG A 163 9.54 -5.48 -2.75
C ARG A 163 8.85 -5.50 -1.40
N THR A 164 9.57 -5.06 -0.36
CA THR A 164 9.00 -4.78 0.95
C THR A 164 8.54 -3.34 1.00
N VAL A 165 7.25 -3.12 1.24
CA VAL A 165 6.61 -1.80 1.25
C VAL A 165 5.66 -1.68 2.45
N PRO A 166 5.32 -0.45 2.88
CA PRO A 166 4.27 -0.22 3.87
C PRO A 166 2.91 -0.82 3.45
N PHE A 167 1.97 -0.92 4.38
CA PHE A 167 0.60 -1.28 4.04
C PHE A 167 -0.04 -0.27 3.09
N GLY A 168 -0.78 -0.77 2.11
CA GLY A 168 -1.32 0.06 1.03
C GLY A 168 -1.93 -0.77 -0.09
N LEU A 169 -2.39 -0.06 -1.13
CA LEU A 169 -2.86 -0.66 -2.37
C LEU A 169 -1.83 -0.37 -3.47
N TYR A 170 -1.45 -1.41 -4.20
CA TYR A 170 -0.35 -1.36 -5.16
C TYR A 170 -0.71 -1.91 -6.53
N TYR A 171 0.05 -1.47 -7.53
CA TYR A 171 0.03 -1.96 -8.90
C TYR A 171 1.45 -2.27 -9.39
N TRP A 172 1.61 -3.42 -10.03
CA TRP A 172 2.80 -3.71 -10.83
C TRP A 172 2.56 -3.26 -12.27
N ALA A 173 3.45 -2.41 -12.79
CA ALA A 173 3.46 -1.99 -14.18
C ALA A 173 4.67 -2.59 -14.90
N GLU A 174 4.45 -3.48 -15.87
CA GLU A 174 5.51 -4.01 -16.73
C GLU A 174 5.97 -2.92 -17.69
N THR A 175 7.24 -2.55 -17.59
CA THR A 175 7.85 -1.51 -18.43
C THR A 175 8.67 -2.10 -19.57
N GLN A 176 9.12 -3.35 -19.40
CA GLN A 176 9.83 -4.12 -20.42
C GLN A 176 9.50 -5.61 -20.27
N ALA A 177 9.07 -6.22 -21.38
CA ALA A 177 8.83 -7.65 -21.46
C ALA A 177 10.14 -8.46 -21.42
N PRO A 178 10.10 -9.74 -21.00
CA PRO A 178 11.22 -10.65 -21.17
C PRO A 178 11.68 -10.77 -22.62
N PRO A 179 12.95 -11.11 -22.88
CA PRO A 179 13.43 -11.37 -24.24
C PRO A 179 12.60 -12.42 -24.99
N GLY A 180 12.10 -12.08 -26.19
CA GLY A 180 11.29 -12.96 -27.04
C GLY A 180 9.79 -12.97 -26.70
N TYR A 181 9.32 -12.02 -25.88
CA TYR A 181 7.92 -11.86 -25.48
C TYR A 181 7.42 -10.46 -25.79
N ASP A 182 6.16 -10.36 -26.21
CA ASP A 182 5.51 -9.07 -26.44
C ASP A 182 5.18 -8.39 -25.10
N LEU A 183 5.32 -7.06 -25.03
CA LEU A 183 4.78 -6.27 -23.93
C LEU A 183 3.24 -6.21 -24.07
N PRO A 184 2.46 -6.57 -23.04
CA PRO A 184 1.01 -6.53 -23.12
C PRO A 184 0.48 -5.11 -23.38
N LEU A 185 -0.66 -5.02 -24.09
CA LEU A 185 -1.33 -3.74 -24.33
C LEU A 185 -1.72 -3.03 -23.03
N ASN A 186 -2.10 -3.81 -22.01
CA ASN A 186 -2.37 -3.34 -20.66
C ASN A 186 -1.35 -3.99 -19.71
N PRO A 187 -0.16 -3.40 -19.54
CA PRO A 187 0.92 -4.00 -18.79
C PRO A 187 0.79 -3.73 -17.27
N VAL A 188 -0.43 -3.60 -16.75
CA VAL A 188 -0.69 -3.26 -15.34
C VAL A 188 -1.44 -4.40 -14.67
N SER A 189 -1.00 -4.77 -13.47
CA SER A 189 -1.64 -5.82 -12.67
C SER A 189 -3.03 -5.41 -12.18
N LEU A 190 -3.75 -6.40 -11.64
CA LEU A 190 -4.86 -6.12 -10.73
C LEU A 190 -4.34 -5.45 -9.44
N PRO A 191 -5.21 -4.75 -8.68
CA PRO A 191 -4.84 -4.19 -7.38
C PRO A 191 -4.29 -5.25 -6.41
N LEU A 192 -3.18 -4.95 -5.76
CA LEU A 192 -2.63 -5.73 -4.65
C LEU A 192 -2.87 -4.97 -3.34
N VAL A 193 -3.68 -5.52 -2.43
CA VAL A 193 -3.96 -4.90 -1.13
C VAL A 193 -3.09 -5.56 -0.05
N LEU A 194 -2.11 -4.83 0.46
CA LEU A 194 -1.23 -5.26 1.55
C LEU A 194 -1.70 -4.65 2.87
N ASN A 195 -1.98 -5.50 3.85
CA ASN A 195 -2.49 -5.11 5.16
C ASN A 195 -2.01 -6.07 6.26
N GLU A 196 -2.39 -5.80 7.52
CA GLU A 196 -1.95 -6.59 8.68
C GLU A 196 -2.27 -8.09 8.56
N GLU A 197 -3.41 -8.45 7.97
CA GLU A 197 -3.86 -9.84 7.86
C GLU A 197 -2.94 -10.66 6.95
N ASN A 198 -2.44 -10.06 5.87
CA ASN A 198 -1.64 -10.77 4.86
C ASN A 198 -0.15 -10.43 4.88
N ALA A 199 0.28 -9.40 5.63
CA ALA A 199 1.67 -8.93 5.69
C ALA A 199 2.68 -10.04 5.99
N GLY A 200 2.32 -10.98 6.88
CA GLY A 200 3.18 -12.10 7.24
C GLY A 200 3.42 -13.12 6.12
N GLN A 201 2.61 -13.13 5.08
CA GLN A 201 2.80 -13.98 3.88
C GLN A 201 3.15 -13.15 2.63
N GLY A 202 2.85 -11.85 2.64
CA GLY A 202 2.93 -10.99 1.48
C GLY A 202 1.77 -11.19 0.51
N VAL A 203 1.73 -10.35 -0.52
CA VAL A 203 0.71 -10.38 -1.58
C VAL A 203 1.41 -10.66 -2.90
N THR A 204 0.94 -11.66 -3.63
CA THR A 204 1.54 -12.10 -4.89
C THR A 204 0.54 -11.99 -6.04
N THR A 205 1.01 -11.55 -7.20
CA THR A 205 0.27 -11.60 -8.46
C THR A 205 1.09 -12.27 -9.56
N ALA A 206 0.42 -12.96 -10.49
CA ALA A 206 1.05 -13.58 -11.65
C ALA A 206 0.67 -12.80 -12.93
N ILE A 207 1.66 -12.54 -13.78
CA ILE A 207 1.51 -11.77 -15.03
C ILE A 207 2.10 -12.58 -16.19
N GLY A 208 1.24 -12.94 -17.14
CA GLY A 208 1.58 -13.71 -18.33
C GLY A 208 1.95 -12.82 -19.53
N ASN A 209 3.00 -13.19 -20.29
CA ASN A 209 3.26 -12.61 -21.62
C ASN A 209 3.14 -13.68 -22.69
N THR A 210 2.66 -13.26 -23.85
CA THR A 210 2.63 -14.08 -25.06
C THR A 210 3.98 -13.98 -25.77
N ARG A 211 4.47 -15.09 -26.32
CA ARG A 211 5.70 -15.09 -27.12
C ARG A 211 5.51 -14.22 -28.35
N GLU A 212 6.54 -13.47 -28.72
CA GLU A 212 6.55 -12.72 -29.97
C GLU A 212 6.27 -13.70 -31.12
N SER A 213 5.19 -13.46 -31.86
CA SER A 213 4.93 -14.23 -33.06
C SER A 213 6.01 -13.83 -34.07
N GLY A 214 7.01 -14.69 -34.26
CA GLY A 214 8.08 -14.45 -35.22
C GLY A 214 7.47 -14.25 -36.61
N ALA A 215 7.28 -13.00 -37.02
CA ALA A 215 6.91 -12.67 -38.38
C ALA A 215 8.08 -13.12 -39.24
N ILE A 216 7.92 -14.29 -39.87
CA ILE A 216 8.74 -14.77 -40.98
C ILE A 216 8.81 -13.63 -42.00
N LYS A 217 9.93 -12.92 -42.01
CA LYS A 217 10.26 -11.93 -43.04
C LYS A 217 10.44 -12.73 -44.33
N SER A 218 9.42 -12.73 -45.17
CA SER A 218 9.54 -13.27 -46.54
C SER A 218 10.48 -12.36 -47.33
N GLU A 219 11.66 -12.89 -47.64
CA GLU A 219 12.59 -12.39 -48.67
C GLU A 219 12.10 -12.78 -50.08
#